data_AF-A0A524CAY6-F1
#
_entry.id   AF-A0A524CAY6-F1
#
_cell.length_a   1.000
_cell.length_b   1.000
_cell.length_c   1.000
_cell.angle_alpha   90.00
_cell.angle_beta   90.00
_cell.angle_gamma   90.00
#
_symmetry.space_group_name_H-M   'P 1'
#
loop_
_entity.id
_entity.type
_entity.pdbx_description
1 polymer ?
#
loop_
_entity_poly.entity_id
_entity_poly.type
_entity_poly.pdbx_seq_one_letter_code
_entity_poly.pdbx_strand_id
1 'polypeptide(L)'
;MSQNSVQFFTELKERINNGIEKKNFDLDKTIKFIASQKREVLLGKLLEVSHEFNSLKKIEKFNLYGYIFGIVRNYLRNYKKDNKVGIILINEKFIEQFFDDVLRLLILERFCSECNSLNIRSAYPISEEHLIFICDDCQKNVRVFRQAQFLPVFLMYLTEWINNTKKQHDADSGPPINPYREFLNYLFINCFDHYSEKGEINSLILFYEILIKNKIYLKVLSDKKYFIKILTDNIKKSLSKRNLYEFIEGYNFYKLNEFGDLPRDIPNLTDLIFQMLIESLKAGNYITLKDSITFFSEQNILDLPELLLTNTIAKKFENAYYQGLSKCLEHKEFENFTELLEFSVDFNIFIDVEKIPNRFDHLTDLLKECLQNIVSGYQTSALGEIIEIIRFFNDNHLLEKEFTAEESTRFNDLDVDEKFLANLEDLFGRVTKSLIYFVSVNMPRNIYEFFINETIGMSYTYDNIQLIDYVPQFFNQYTVYGLSVQNLGKVNIFIRKFNSIMKNQPEVPSFIEFHFRNRKHLVSPSNLRKNLTKIKDKNHYNFYSLSMVLLGGLGPQGHGFTYSTPRGEIIEICSDQRESEAIIVKYKQFLKNQFLGRLEKELSALELNP
;
A
#
# COMPACT_ATOMS: atom_id res chain seq x y z
N MET A 1 -10.45 34.94 36.81
CA MET A 1 -11.85 35.08 36.32
C MET A 1 -12.67 35.85 37.34
N SER A 2 -13.68 36.63 36.94
CA SER A 2 -14.63 37.26 37.89
C SER A 2 -15.59 36.21 38.46
N GLN A 3 -15.96 36.34 39.75
CA GLN A 3 -16.95 35.47 40.44
C GLN A 3 -18.24 35.23 39.61
N ASN A 4 -18.61 36.20 38.76
CA ASN A 4 -19.77 36.13 37.86
C ASN A 4 -19.74 34.96 36.86
N SER A 5 -18.58 34.42 36.49
CA SER A 5 -18.52 33.33 35.50
C SER A 5 -18.84 31.96 36.07
N VAL A 6 -18.38 31.68 37.29
CA VAL A 6 -18.64 30.41 37.97
C VAL A 6 -20.12 30.32 38.36
N GLN A 7 -20.66 31.43 38.87
CA GLN A 7 -22.07 31.53 39.22
C GLN A 7 -22.98 31.29 38.00
N PHE A 8 -22.69 31.93 36.85
CA PHE A 8 -23.45 31.75 35.62
C PHE A 8 -23.58 30.28 35.19
N PHE A 9 -22.45 29.55 35.14
CA PHE A 9 -22.44 28.16 34.71
C PHE A 9 -23.08 27.22 35.73
N THR A 10 -22.99 27.54 37.01
CA THR A 10 -23.69 26.81 38.08
C THR A 10 -25.20 26.95 37.92
N GLU A 11 -25.70 28.18 37.75
CA GLU A 11 -27.12 28.45 37.53
C GLU A 11 -27.63 27.82 36.22
N LEU A 12 -26.82 27.81 35.15
CA LEU A 12 -27.17 27.14 33.90
C LEU A 12 -27.28 25.62 34.07
N LYS A 13 -26.32 25.01 34.78
CA LYS A 13 -26.35 23.58 35.09
C LYS A 13 -27.58 23.22 35.92
N GLU A 14 -27.93 24.02 36.92
CA GLU A 14 -29.14 23.84 37.72
C GLU A 14 -30.41 23.93 36.86
N ARG A 15 -30.49 24.86 35.91
CA ARG A 15 -31.63 24.96 34.98
C ARG A 15 -31.77 23.72 34.10
N ILE A 16 -30.66 23.17 33.61
CA ILE A 16 -30.65 21.93 32.82
C ILE A 16 -31.12 20.76 33.68
N ASN A 17 -30.56 20.60 34.88
CA ASN A 17 -30.93 19.55 35.82
C ASN A 17 -32.42 19.61 36.20
N ASN A 18 -32.91 20.80 36.56
CA ASN A 18 -34.33 21.03 36.82
C ASN A 18 -35.20 20.70 35.60
N GLY A 19 -34.71 21.01 34.39
CA GLY A 19 -35.41 20.72 33.15
C GLY A 19 -35.59 19.22 32.90
N ILE A 20 -34.57 18.42 33.21
CA ILE A 20 -34.62 16.96 33.13
C ILE A 20 -35.55 16.40 34.20
N GLU A 21 -35.33 16.79 35.45
CA GLU A 21 -36.10 16.31 36.60
C GLU A 21 -37.61 16.59 36.44
N LYS A 22 -37.97 17.79 36.01
CA LYS A 22 -39.37 18.22 35.83
C LYS A 22 -39.94 17.87 34.46
N LYS A 23 -39.15 17.25 33.58
CA LYS A 23 -39.48 17.05 32.15
C LYS A 23 -40.05 18.31 31.49
N ASN A 24 -39.45 19.45 31.81
CA ASN A 24 -39.89 20.74 31.34
C ASN A 24 -38.71 21.71 31.23
N PHE A 25 -38.26 21.95 30.01
CA PHE A 25 -37.16 22.87 29.72
C PHE A 25 -37.65 23.98 28.80
N ASP A 26 -37.48 25.22 29.25
CA ASP A 26 -37.89 26.41 28.52
C ASP A 26 -36.65 27.04 27.88
N LEU A 27 -36.47 26.72 26.60
CA LEU A 27 -35.32 27.18 25.82
C LEU A 27 -35.29 28.73 25.72
N ASP A 28 -36.44 29.37 25.53
CA ASP A 28 -36.54 30.83 25.42
C ASP A 28 -36.15 31.53 26.74
N LYS A 29 -36.58 31.01 27.88
CA LYS A 29 -36.13 31.51 29.19
C LYS A 29 -34.64 31.32 29.38
N THR A 30 -34.06 30.22 28.87
CA THR A 30 -32.63 29.97 28.95
C THR A 30 -31.84 30.92 28.04
N ILE A 31 -32.32 31.19 26.82
CA ILE A 31 -31.75 32.19 25.91
C ILE A 31 -31.76 33.58 26.58
N LYS A 32 -32.90 33.98 27.16
CA LYS A 32 -33.02 35.25 27.89
C LYS A 32 -32.05 35.35 29.08
N PHE A 33 -31.84 34.24 29.80
CA PHE A 33 -30.86 34.16 30.88
C PHE A 33 -29.42 34.31 30.38
N ILE A 34 -29.06 33.68 29.25
CA ILE A 34 -27.72 33.81 28.66
C ILE A 34 -27.50 35.26 28.17
N ALA A 35 -28.53 35.87 27.58
CA ALA A 35 -28.49 37.26 27.12
C ALA A 35 -28.31 38.25 28.27
N SER A 36 -29.02 38.07 29.39
CA SER A 36 -28.91 38.97 30.55
C SER A 36 -27.53 38.95 31.20
N GLN A 37 -26.77 37.87 31.01
CA GLN A 37 -25.42 37.68 31.54
C GLN A 37 -24.32 38.19 30.58
N LYS A 38 -24.70 38.90 29.51
CA LYS A 38 -23.79 39.50 28.50
C LYS A 38 -22.83 38.48 27.86
N ARG A 39 -23.29 37.25 27.63
CA ARG A 39 -22.51 36.18 26.97
C ARG A 39 -22.72 36.17 25.46
N GLU A 40 -22.31 37.23 24.79
CA GLU A 40 -22.60 37.47 23.37
C GLU A 40 -22.16 36.33 22.43
N VAL A 41 -20.98 35.74 22.65
CA VAL A 41 -20.47 34.63 21.83
C VAL A 41 -21.34 33.37 21.96
N LEU A 42 -21.70 33.00 23.19
CA LEU A 42 -22.55 31.82 23.44
C LEU A 42 -23.97 32.07 22.94
N LEU A 43 -24.49 33.29 23.14
CA LEU A 43 -25.79 33.70 22.65
C LEU A 43 -25.86 33.65 21.11
N GLY A 44 -24.84 34.18 20.43
CA GLY A 44 -24.75 34.15 18.96
C GLY A 44 -24.79 32.71 18.43
N LYS A 45 -23.96 31.82 18.98
CA LYS A 45 -23.96 30.39 18.61
C LYS A 45 -25.30 29.71 18.92
N LEU A 46 -25.94 30.06 20.03
CA LEU A 46 -27.23 29.48 20.40
C LEU A 46 -28.33 29.89 19.42
N LEU A 47 -28.35 31.15 18.99
CA LEU A 47 -29.30 31.64 17.99
C LEU A 47 -29.04 31.04 16.61
N GLU A 48 -27.77 30.93 16.21
CA GLU A 48 -27.36 30.29 14.95
C GLU A 48 -27.80 28.83 14.89
N VAL A 49 -27.40 28.02 15.89
CA VAL A 49 -27.77 26.60 15.98
C VAL A 49 -29.28 26.44 16.11
N SER A 50 -29.98 27.31 16.85
CA SER A 50 -31.44 27.24 16.95
C SER A 50 -32.13 27.55 15.62
N HIS A 51 -31.61 28.50 14.85
CA HIS A 51 -32.15 28.82 13.52
C HIS A 51 -31.92 27.67 12.54
N GLU A 52 -30.69 27.15 12.48
CA GLU A 52 -30.34 25.96 11.69
C GLU A 52 -31.23 24.78 12.08
N PHE A 53 -31.32 24.47 13.38
CA PHE A 53 -32.12 23.36 13.88
C PHE A 53 -33.60 23.41 13.47
N ASN A 54 -34.17 24.60 13.34
CA ASN A 54 -35.56 24.79 12.93
C ASN A 54 -35.77 24.58 11.42
N SER A 55 -34.75 24.76 10.59
CA SER A 55 -34.82 24.56 9.13
C SER A 55 -34.50 23.13 8.68
N LEU A 56 -33.80 22.35 9.51
CA LEU A 56 -33.37 20.99 9.17
C LEU A 56 -34.49 19.94 9.20
N LYS A 57 -34.40 18.94 8.31
CA LYS A 57 -35.21 17.71 8.36
C LYS A 57 -34.76 16.80 9.49
N LYS A 58 -35.60 15.83 9.88
CA LYS A 58 -35.32 14.89 10.99
C LYS A 58 -33.95 14.19 10.89
N ILE A 59 -33.57 13.70 9.70
CA ILE A 59 -32.26 13.05 9.46
C ILE A 59 -31.09 14.03 9.64
N GLU A 60 -31.26 15.28 9.21
CA GLU A 60 -30.21 16.29 9.32
C GLU A 60 -30.04 16.75 10.77
N LYS A 61 -31.14 16.88 11.54
CA LYS A 61 -31.10 17.10 12.99
C LYS A 61 -30.35 15.99 13.71
N PHE A 62 -30.59 14.74 13.31
CA PHE A 62 -29.90 13.58 13.89
C PHE A 62 -28.39 13.59 13.63
N ASN A 63 -27.96 14.07 12.45
CA ASN A 63 -26.55 14.28 12.15
C ASN A 63 -25.93 15.39 13.01
N LEU A 64 -26.66 16.49 13.27
CA LEU A 64 -26.21 17.58 14.13
C LEU A 64 -25.96 17.09 15.57
N TYR A 65 -26.75 16.13 16.06
CA TYR A 65 -26.54 15.49 17.36
C TYR A 65 -25.27 14.62 17.45
N GLY A 66 -24.64 14.31 16.31
CA GLY A 66 -23.38 13.57 16.27
C GLY A 66 -22.26 14.16 17.14
N TYR A 67 -22.24 15.49 17.32
CA TYR A 67 -21.30 16.14 18.23
C TYR A 67 -21.51 15.75 19.69
N ILE A 68 -22.77 15.68 20.14
CA ILE A 68 -23.13 15.25 21.49
C ILE A 68 -22.79 13.78 21.69
N PHE A 69 -23.12 12.94 20.70
CA PHE A 69 -22.80 11.52 20.76
C PHE A 69 -21.29 11.28 20.85
N GLY A 70 -20.49 12.08 20.13
CA GLY A 70 -19.02 12.06 20.24
C GLY A 70 -18.50 12.37 21.64
N ILE A 71 -19.07 13.37 22.32
CA ILE A 71 -18.70 13.70 23.72
C ILE A 71 -19.06 12.55 24.65
N VAL A 72 -20.28 12.03 24.54
CA VAL A 72 -20.77 10.91 25.35
C VAL A 72 -19.92 9.65 25.15
N ARG A 73 -19.60 9.30 23.90
CA ARG A 73 -18.72 8.19 23.55
C ARG A 73 -17.36 8.33 24.22
N ASN A 74 -16.74 9.50 24.12
CA ASN A 74 -15.42 9.74 24.69
C ASN A 74 -15.44 9.69 26.23
N TYR A 75 -16.48 10.25 26.86
CA TYR A 75 -16.68 10.13 28.31
C TYR A 75 -16.77 8.67 28.75
N LEU A 76 -17.63 7.88 28.09
CA LEU A 76 -17.83 6.46 28.45
C LEU A 76 -16.56 5.62 28.24
N ARG A 77 -15.78 5.89 27.19
CA ARG A 77 -14.48 5.25 26.96
C ARG A 77 -13.49 5.54 28.09
N ASN A 78 -13.36 6.81 28.47
CA ASN A 78 -12.48 7.21 29.57
C ASN A 78 -12.97 6.62 30.89
N TYR A 79 -14.28 6.65 31.16
CA TYR A 79 -14.86 6.04 32.35
C TYR A 79 -14.54 4.54 32.44
N LYS A 80 -14.68 3.79 31.34
CA LYS A 80 -14.34 2.35 31.27
C LYS A 80 -12.86 2.11 31.60
N LYS A 81 -11.96 2.92 31.02
CA LYS A 81 -10.51 2.86 31.20
C LYS A 81 -10.07 3.22 32.62
N ASP A 82 -10.48 4.38 33.11
CA ASP A 82 -10.03 4.97 34.37
C ASP A 82 -10.51 4.16 35.58
N ASN A 83 -11.72 3.59 35.49
CA ASN A 83 -12.31 2.78 36.55
C ASN A 83 -12.04 1.27 36.39
N LYS A 84 -11.31 0.86 35.35
CA LYS A 84 -11.01 -0.55 35.01
C LYS A 84 -12.25 -1.46 35.01
N VAL A 85 -13.39 -0.94 34.55
CA VAL A 85 -14.66 -1.68 34.58
C VAL A 85 -14.88 -2.37 33.25
N GLY A 86 -15.14 -3.68 33.25
CA GLY A 86 -15.46 -4.41 32.03
C GLY A 86 -16.81 -3.99 31.41
N ILE A 87 -17.79 -3.64 32.23
CA ILE A 87 -19.17 -3.32 31.82
C ILE A 87 -19.70 -2.13 32.62
N ILE A 88 -20.31 -1.13 31.95
CA ILE A 88 -20.91 0.03 32.62
C ILE A 88 -22.35 -0.29 33.06
N LEU A 89 -22.61 -0.20 34.36
CA LEU A 89 -23.96 -0.34 34.95
C LEU A 89 -24.52 1.04 35.33
N ILE A 90 -25.73 1.33 34.87
CA ILE A 90 -26.48 2.57 35.11
C ILE A 90 -27.20 2.44 36.45
N ASN A 91 -26.45 2.69 37.52
CA ASN A 91 -26.97 2.87 38.88
C ASN A 91 -27.05 4.37 39.23
N GLU A 92 -27.72 4.72 40.33
CA GLU A 92 -27.92 6.13 40.73
C GLU A 92 -26.60 6.92 40.83
N LYS A 93 -25.55 6.31 41.40
CA LYS A 93 -24.22 6.93 41.50
C LYS A 93 -23.63 7.25 40.12
N PHE A 94 -23.74 6.33 39.16
CA PHE A 94 -23.28 6.55 37.79
C PHE A 94 -24.08 7.65 37.11
N ILE A 95 -25.40 7.70 37.32
CA ILE A 95 -26.28 8.72 36.75
C ILE A 95 -25.82 10.11 37.22
N GLU A 96 -25.70 10.30 38.53
CA GLU A 96 -25.26 11.59 39.11
C GLU A 96 -23.89 12.01 38.57
N GLN A 97 -22.92 11.09 38.56
CA GLN A 97 -21.58 11.35 38.07
C GLN A 97 -21.58 11.69 36.58
N PHE A 98 -22.32 10.93 35.75
CA PHE A 98 -22.42 11.17 34.32
C PHE A 98 -22.93 12.57 34.03
N PHE A 99 -24.02 13.00 34.67
CA PHE A 99 -24.57 14.33 34.41
C PHE A 99 -23.64 15.42 34.89
N ASP A 100 -22.97 15.26 36.03
CA ASP A 100 -21.99 16.24 36.49
C ASP A 100 -20.83 16.37 35.49
N ASP A 101 -20.24 15.25 35.08
CA ASP A 101 -19.06 15.24 34.21
C ASP A 101 -19.39 15.66 32.77
N VAL A 102 -20.47 15.16 32.17
CA VAL A 102 -20.87 15.51 30.80
C VAL A 102 -21.33 16.96 30.71
N LEU A 103 -22.07 17.47 31.71
CA LEU A 103 -22.44 18.89 31.73
C LEU A 103 -21.21 19.77 31.92
N ARG A 104 -20.23 19.37 32.75
CA ARG A 104 -18.94 20.08 32.85
C ARG A 104 -18.24 20.15 31.49
N LEU A 105 -18.18 19.03 30.74
CA LEU A 105 -17.60 18.99 29.40
C LEU A 105 -18.32 19.91 28.41
N LEU A 106 -19.66 19.99 28.49
CA LEU A 106 -20.46 20.83 27.59
C LEU A 106 -20.44 22.32 27.95
N ILE A 107 -20.38 22.64 29.25
CA ILE A 107 -20.61 23.99 29.77
C ILE A 107 -19.31 24.80 29.94
N LEU A 108 -18.19 24.16 30.27
CA LEU A 108 -16.97 24.88 30.64
C LEU A 108 -16.08 25.21 29.44
N GLU A 109 -15.86 26.51 29.23
CA GLU A 109 -15.07 27.05 28.11
C GLU A 109 -13.55 26.84 28.29
N ARG A 110 -13.04 26.79 29.54
CA ARG A 110 -11.61 26.59 29.89
C ARG A 110 -11.44 25.99 31.31
N PHE A 111 -10.92 24.77 31.44
CA PHE A 111 -10.47 24.21 32.72
C PHE A 111 -9.19 23.37 32.55
N CYS A 112 -8.39 23.26 33.61
CA CYS A 112 -7.13 22.53 33.59
C CYS A 112 -7.40 21.04 33.65
N SER A 113 -7.01 20.28 32.62
CA SER A 113 -7.16 18.81 32.61
C SER A 113 -6.41 18.09 33.75
N GLU A 114 -5.42 18.75 34.36
CA GLU A 114 -4.56 18.14 35.38
C GLU A 114 -5.06 18.37 36.81
N CYS A 115 -5.71 19.50 37.09
CA CYS A 115 -6.13 19.86 38.45
C CYS A 115 -7.56 20.41 38.54
N ASN A 116 -8.31 20.39 37.44
CA ASN A 116 -9.66 20.97 37.30
C ASN A 116 -9.78 22.45 37.68
N SER A 117 -8.65 23.16 37.77
CA SER A 117 -8.62 24.59 38.03
C SER A 117 -9.20 25.38 36.85
N LEU A 118 -9.96 26.42 37.19
CA LEU A 118 -10.50 27.42 36.27
C LEU A 118 -9.54 28.61 36.07
N ASN A 119 -8.44 28.63 36.80
CA ASN A 119 -7.44 29.68 36.81
C ASN A 119 -6.43 29.38 35.68
N ILE A 120 -6.74 29.86 34.47
CA ILE A 120 -5.96 29.59 33.27
C ILE A 120 -5.59 30.90 32.59
N ARG A 121 -4.29 31.15 32.46
CA ARG A 121 -3.73 32.25 31.67
C ARG A 121 -3.29 31.76 30.29
N SER A 122 -3.39 32.63 29.28
CA SER A 122 -2.71 32.39 28.00
C SER A 122 -1.23 32.72 28.16
N ALA A 123 -0.35 31.76 27.87
CA ALA A 123 1.06 32.03 27.64
C ALA A 123 1.26 32.42 26.17
N TYR A 124 2.12 33.41 25.94
CA TYR A 124 2.50 34.04 24.68
C TYR A 124 1.93 33.45 23.36
N PRO A 125 1.32 34.27 22.48
CA PRO A 125 0.91 33.81 21.16
C PRO A 125 2.15 33.48 20.32
N ILE A 126 2.30 32.21 19.91
CA ILE A 126 3.29 31.81 18.91
C ILE A 126 2.70 32.05 17.49
N SER A 127 1.37 31.97 17.35
CA SER A 127 0.56 32.44 16.20
C SER A 127 -0.94 32.50 16.59
N GLU A 128 -1.80 33.11 15.75
CA GLU A 128 -3.26 33.18 15.98
C GLU A 128 -3.93 31.80 16.14
N GLU A 129 -3.31 30.74 15.61
CA GLU A 129 -3.83 29.38 15.65
C GLU A 129 -3.27 28.55 16.83
N HIS A 130 -2.21 29.00 17.50
CA HIS A 130 -1.47 28.23 18.50
C HIS A 130 -1.28 29.02 19.80
N LEU A 131 -2.36 29.06 20.60
CA LEU A 131 -2.34 29.60 21.98
C LEU A 131 -2.02 28.48 22.97
N ILE A 132 -0.89 28.60 23.68
CA ILE A 132 -0.56 27.75 24.82
C ILE A 132 -1.24 28.33 26.06
N PHE A 133 -2.00 27.51 26.77
CA PHE A 133 -2.63 27.90 28.03
C PHE A 133 -1.86 27.31 29.21
N ILE A 134 -1.71 28.05 30.31
CA ILE A 134 -1.07 27.59 31.53
C ILE A 134 -2.08 27.73 32.68
N CYS A 135 -2.19 26.70 33.50
CA CYS A 135 -2.99 26.77 34.72
C CYS A 135 -2.20 27.52 35.79
N ASP A 136 -2.76 28.57 36.38
CA ASP A 136 -2.11 29.31 37.45
C ASP A 136 -2.01 28.50 38.75
N ASP A 137 -2.90 27.53 38.96
CA ASP A 137 -2.91 26.73 40.18
C ASP A 137 -1.91 25.57 40.14
N CYS A 138 -1.75 24.88 38.99
CA CYS A 138 -0.81 23.75 38.87
C CYS A 138 0.41 24.03 37.98
N GLN A 139 0.49 25.20 37.36
CA GLN A 139 1.59 25.65 36.47
C GLN A 139 1.88 24.71 35.27
N LYS A 140 1.00 23.76 34.96
CA LYS A 140 1.12 22.87 33.80
C LYS A 140 0.51 23.50 32.56
N ASN A 141 1.02 23.11 31.39
CA ASN A 141 0.39 23.39 30.10
C ASN A 141 -0.99 22.74 30.05
N VAL A 142 -2.00 23.54 29.68
CA VAL A 142 -3.40 23.16 29.71
C VAL A 142 -3.91 22.93 28.30
N ARG A 143 -4.49 21.76 28.07
CA ARG A 143 -5.42 21.57 26.95
C ARG A 143 -6.74 22.21 27.34
N VAL A 144 -7.06 23.35 26.75
CA VAL A 144 -8.34 24.03 26.97
C VAL A 144 -9.45 23.31 26.19
N PHE A 145 -10.44 22.77 26.91
CA PHE A 145 -11.64 22.22 26.29
C PHE A 145 -12.55 23.35 25.77
N ARG A 146 -12.43 23.71 24.49
CA ARG A 146 -13.33 24.68 23.83
C ARG A 146 -14.69 24.06 23.45
N GLN A 147 -15.36 23.37 24.37
CA GLN A 147 -16.57 22.58 24.06
C GLN A 147 -17.89 23.33 24.26
N ALA A 148 -17.87 24.57 24.79
CA ALA A 148 -19.06 25.42 24.90
C ALA A 148 -19.81 25.65 23.58
N GLN A 149 -19.18 25.39 22.44
CA GLN A 149 -19.82 25.41 21.12
C GLN A 149 -20.86 24.30 20.92
N PHE A 150 -20.80 23.21 21.69
CA PHE A 150 -21.73 22.08 21.58
C PHE A 150 -22.91 22.19 22.55
N LEU A 151 -22.84 23.10 23.53
CA LEU A 151 -23.91 23.38 24.47
C LEU A 151 -25.23 23.75 23.75
N PRO A 152 -25.27 24.62 22.73
CA PRO A 152 -26.47 24.87 21.95
C PRO A 152 -27.14 23.61 21.39
N VAL A 153 -26.34 22.70 20.81
CA VAL A 153 -26.83 21.44 20.25
C VAL A 153 -27.41 20.55 21.36
N PHE A 154 -26.77 20.51 22.53
CA PHE A 154 -27.28 19.77 23.69
C PHE A 154 -28.61 20.33 24.20
N LEU A 155 -28.77 21.66 24.25
CA LEU A 155 -30.03 22.28 24.65
C LEU A 155 -31.16 22.00 23.66
N MET A 156 -30.88 21.97 22.35
CA MET A 156 -31.85 21.52 21.34
C MET A 156 -32.24 20.06 21.57
N TYR A 157 -31.25 19.19 21.77
CA TYR A 157 -31.45 17.77 22.01
C TYR A 157 -32.32 17.51 23.26
N LEU A 158 -32.05 18.21 24.35
CA LEU A 158 -32.83 18.15 25.58
C LEU A 158 -34.29 18.58 25.36
N THR A 159 -34.49 19.68 24.62
CA THR A 159 -35.82 20.19 24.28
C THR A 159 -36.60 19.19 23.43
N GLU A 160 -35.95 18.55 22.44
CA GLU A 160 -36.58 17.53 21.61
C GLU A 160 -36.96 16.28 22.43
N TRP A 161 -36.10 15.80 23.32
CA TRP A 161 -36.44 14.69 24.22
C TRP A 161 -37.66 15.00 25.09
N ILE A 162 -37.72 16.19 25.69
CA ILE A 162 -38.87 16.61 26.51
C ILE A 162 -40.15 16.69 25.68
N ASN A 163 -40.08 17.20 24.45
CA ASN A 163 -41.24 17.27 23.57
C ASN A 163 -41.71 15.87 23.11
N ASN A 164 -40.77 14.94 22.90
CA ASN A 164 -41.09 13.57 22.51
C ASN A 164 -41.70 12.78 23.67
N THR A 165 -41.22 12.97 24.89
CA THR A 165 -41.77 12.31 26.10
C THR A 165 -43.16 12.85 26.45
N LYS A 166 -43.41 14.16 26.33
CA LYS A 166 -44.75 14.75 26.51
C LYS A 166 -45.80 14.16 25.58
N LYS A 167 -45.44 13.82 24.34
CA LYS A 167 -46.34 13.19 23.35
C LYS A 167 -46.63 11.71 23.63
N GLN A 168 -45.77 11.02 24.39
CA GLN A 168 -45.91 9.59 24.71
C GLN A 168 -46.68 9.34 26.00
N HIS A 169 -46.64 10.26 26.97
CA HIS A 169 -47.37 10.14 28.26
C HIS A 169 -48.90 10.20 28.13
N ASP A 170 -49.44 10.48 26.94
CA ASP A 170 -50.87 10.36 26.66
C ASP A 170 -51.32 8.89 26.39
N ALA A 171 -50.40 7.91 26.39
CA ALA A 171 -50.69 6.49 26.23
C ALA A 171 -49.82 5.62 27.16
N ASP A 172 -50.45 4.95 28.14
CA ASP A 172 -49.91 3.97 29.09
C ASP A 172 -48.95 4.46 30.21
N SER A 173 -49.51 4.60 31.41
CA SER A 173 -48.82 4.94 32.66
C SER A 173 -48.25 3.71 33.37
N GLY A 174 -47.02 3.35 33.01
CA GLY A 174 -46.15 2.54 33.89
C GLY A 174 -45.65 3.33 35.11
N PRO A 175 -45.03 2.68 36.11
CA PRO A 175 -44.48 3.36 37.27
C PRO A 175 -43.42 4.41 36.88
N PRO A 176 -43.29 5.51 37.63
CA PRO A 176 -42.40 6.61 37.28
C PRO A 176 -40.93 6.14 37.30
N ILE A 177 -40.33 6.08 36.12
CA ILE A 177 -38.89 5.91 35.96
C ILE A 177 -38.22 7.23 36.38
N ASN A 178 -37.10 7.14 37.11
CA ASN A 178 -36.24 8.29 37.40
C ASN A 178 -35.99 9.09 36.10
N PRO A 179 -36.38 10.38 36.01
CA PRO A 179 -36.27 11.18 34.78
C PRO A 179 -34.86 11.25 34.20
N TYR A 180 -33.84 11.25 35.07
CA TYR A 180 -32.44 11.21 34.67
C TYR A 180 -32.06 9.89 33.98
N ARG A 181 -32.56 8.77 34.52
CA ARG A 181 -32.37 7.45 33.90
C ARG A 181 -33.09 7.35 32.56
N GLU A 182 -34.29 7.92 32.46
CA GLU A 182 -35.06 7.95 31.22
C GLU A 182 -34.34 8.76 30.13
N PHE A 183 -33.80 9.94 30.46
CA PHE A 183 -32.97 10.72 29.54
C PHE A 183 -31.73 9.95 29.09
N LEU A 184 -31.03 9.29 30.01
CA LEU A 184 -29.84 8.49 29.68
C LEU A 184 -30.16 7.33 28.73
N ASN A 185 -31.27 6.63 28.99
CA ASN A 185 -31.72 5.56 28.09
C ASN A 185 -31.98 6.11 26.69
N TYR A 186 -32.69 7.24 26.59
CA TYR A 186 -32.94 7.92 25.31
C TYR A 186 -31.65 8.34 24.60
N LEU A 187 -30.70 8.90 25.35
CA LEU A 187 -29.39 9.31 24.85
C LEU A 187 -28.57 8.14 24.31
N PHE A 188 -28.49 7.04 25.06
CA PHE A 188 -27.71 5.86 24.66
C PHE A 188 -28.35 5.10 23.50
N ILE A 189 -29.67 5.07 23.40
CA ILE A 189 -30.39 4.55 22.23
C ILE A 189 -30.02 5.36 20.98
N ASN A 190 -30.09 6.70 21.05
CA ASN A 190 -29.76 7.53 19.90
C ASN A 190 -28.27 7.45 19.54
N CYS A 191 -27.38 7.30 20.52
CA CYS A 191 -25.96 7.03 20.26
C CYS A 191 -25.78 5.70 19.50
N PHE A 192 -26.46 4.64 19.93
CA PHE A 192 -26.43 3.35 19.25
C PHE A 192 -26.88 3.46 17.79
N ASP A 193 -28.02 4.12 17.54
CA ASP A 193 -28.55 4.33 16.19
C ASP A 193 -27.59 5.15 15.33
N HIS A 194 -27.00 6.21 15.89
CA HIS A 194 -26.03 7.04 15.19
C HIS A 194 -24.79 6.26 14.74
N TYR A 195 -24.22 5.47 15.63
CA TYR A 195 -23.02 4.70 15.31
C TYR A 195 -23.31 3.50 14.41
N SER A 196 -24.53 2.95 14.47
CA SER A 196 -25.05 1.93 13.54
C SER A 196 -25.16 2.46 12.10
N GLU A 197 -25.48 3.74 11.92
CA GLU A 197 -25.54 4.36 10.59
C GLU A 197 -24.15 4.72 10.06
N LYS A 198 -23.27 5.23 10.94
CA LYS A 198 -21.94 5.73 10.57
C LYS A 198 -20.93 4.64 10.24
N GLY A 199 -21.09 3.43 10.77
CA GLY A 199 -20.12 2.35 10.65
C GLY A 199 -19.18 2.23 11.84
N GLU A 200 -19.25 3.06 12.89
CA GLU A 200 -18.23 3.01 13.96
C GLU A 200 -18.44 1.84 14.93
N ILE A 201 -17.84 0.69 14.65
CA ILE A 201 -18.09 -0.56 15.39
C ILE A 201 -17.72 -0.47 16.87
N ASN A 202 -16.57 0.12 17.23
CA ASN A 202 -16.20 0.29 18.64
C ASN A 202 -17.28 1.03 19.45
N SER A 203 -17.79 2.12 18.87
CA SER A 203 -18.83 2.93 19.47
C SER A 203 -20.13 2.13 19.55
N LEU A 204 -20.50 1.45 18.46
CA LEU A 204 -21.68 0.59 18.38
C LEU A 204 -21.67 -0.52 19.45
N ILE A 205 -20.55 -1.22 19.63
CA ILE A 205 -20.38 -2.28 20.63
C ILE A 205 -20.47 -1.70 22.04
N LEU A 206 -19.79 -0.58 22.32
CA LEU A 206 -19.85 0.09 23.62
C LEU A 206 -21.31 0.40 24.01
N PHE A 207 -22.09 1.00 23.12
CA PHE A 207 -23.49 1.31 23.42
C PHE A 207 -24.35 0.05 23.48
N TYR A 208 -24.10 -0.96 22.65
CA TYR A 208 -24.79 -2.25 22.74
C TYR A 208 -24.60 -2.92 24.10
N GLU A 209 -23.36 -3.02 24.59
CA GLU A 209 -23.03 -3.58 25.90
C GLU A 209 -23.81 -2.87 27.02
N ILE A 210 -23.82 -1.54 26.98
CA ILE A 210 -24.55 -0.71 27.94
C ILE A 210 -26.04 -1.01 27.89
N LEU A 211 -26.66 -0.99 26.70
CA LEU A 211 -28.09 -1.19 26.53
C LEU A 211 -28.52 -2.58 27.00
N ILE A 212 -27.81 -3.63 26.62
CA ILE A 212 -28.11 -5.02 27.01
C ILE A 212 -27.94 -5.23 28.51
N LYS A 213 -26.79 -4.83 29.08
CA LYS A 213 -26.47 -5.10 30.49
C LYS A 213 -27.37 -4.33 31.45
N ASN A 214 -27.88 -3.18 31.01
CA ASN A 214 -28.83 -2.37 31.77
C ASN A 214 -30.30 -2.68 31.47
N LYS A 215 -30.57 -3.71 30.65
CA LYS A 215 -31.93 -4.13 30.25
C LYS A 215 -32.73 -2.97 29.65
N ILE A 216 -32.08 -2.11 28.87
CA ILE A 216 -32.72 -1.03 28.13
C ILE A 216 -33.29 -1.64 26.85
N TYR A 217 -34.56 -2.03 26.93
CA TYR A 217 -35.22 -2.77 25.86
C TYR A 217 -35.60 -1.84 24.71
N LEU A 218 -34.89 -1.98 23.59
CA LEU A 218 -35.46 -1.73 22.28
C LEU A 218 -36.09 -3.03 21.80
N LYS A 219 -37.30 -2.97 21.22
CA LYS A 219 -37.91 -4.09 20.46
C LYS A 219 -36.94 -4.65 19.40
N VAL A 220 -36.02 -3.80 18.96
CA VAL A 220 -34.95 -4.02 17.98
C VAL A 220 -33.74 -4.77 18.56
N LEU A 221 -33.45 -4.63 19.86
CA LEU A 221 -32.30 -5.27 20.53
C LEU A 221 -32.64 -6.62 21.19
N SER A 222 -33.92 -6.91 21.39
CA SER A 222 -34.39 -8.21 21.90
C SER A 222 -34.18 -9.37 20.91
N ASP A 223 -33.94 -9.07 19.63
CA ASP A 223 -33.60 -10.07 18.61
C ASP A 223 -32.09 -10.11 18.38
N LYS A 224 -31.41 -11.12 18.97
CA LYS A 224 -29.98 -11.38 18.78
C LYS A 224 -29.61 -11.46 17.29
N LYS A 225 -30.49 -11.99 16.42
CA LYS A 225 -30.26 -12.06 14.97
C LYS A 225 -30.25 -10.69 14.31
N TYR A 226 -31.08 -9.77 14.76
CA TYR A 226 -31.13 -8.41 14.23
C TYR A 226 -29.90 -7.60 14.62
N PHE A 227 -29.41 -7.72 15.86
CA PHE A 227 -28.14 -7.08 16.26
C PHE A 227 -26.94 -7.65 15.48
N ILE A 228 -26.87 -8.97 15.31
CA ILE A 228 -25.86 -9.62 14.47
C ILE A 228 -25.91 -9.05 13.04
N LYS A 229 -27.11 -8.84 12.48
CA LYS A 229 -27.28 -8.21 11.17
C LYS A 229 -26.73 -6.78 11.14
N ILE A 230 -27.07 -5.94 12.12
CA ILE A 230 -26.55 -4.58 12.24
C ILE A 230 -25.01 -4.60 12.31
N LEU A 231 -24.44 -5.48 13.14
CA LEU A 231 -22.99 -5.61 13.29
C LEU A 231 -22.34 -6.05 11.97
N THR A 232 -22.92 -7.04 11.29
CA THR A 232 -22.46 -7.51 9.98
C THR A 232 -22.51 -6.41 8.93
N ASP A 233 -23.60 -5.63 8.88
CA ASP A 233 -23.77 -4.52 7.94
C ASP A 233 -22.80 -3.36 8.25
N ASN A 234 -22.50 -3.13 9.54
CA ASN A 234 -21.51 -2.13 9.97
C ASN A 234 -20.07 -2.58 9.69
N ILE A 235 -19.76 -3.87 9.82
CA ILE A 235 -18.50 -4.43 9.32
C ILE A 235 -18.44 -4.17 7.82
N LYS A 236 -19.37 -4.70 7.03
CA LYS A 236 -19.42 -4.51 5.56
C LYS A 236 -19.27 -3.05 5.12
N LYS A 237 -20.04 -2.11 5.69
CA LYS A 237 -19.96 -0.67 5.36
C LYS A 237 -18.57 -0.10 5.59
N SER A 238 -17.91 -0.57 6.62
CA SER A 238 -16.62 -0.05 7.03
C SER A 238 -15.49 -0.62 6.22
N LEU A 239 -15.63 -1.88 5.81
CA LEU A 239 -14.78 -2.52 4.83
C LEU A 239 -14.93 -1.89 3.44
N SER A 240 -16.12 -1.40 3.08
CA SER A 240 -16.32 -0.68 1.81
C SER A 240 -15.67 0.70 1.76
N LYS A 241 -15.22 1.24 2.92
CA LYS A 241 -14.67 2.60 3.04
C LYS A 241 -13.14 2.64 3.25
N ARG A 242 -12.49 1.51 3.55
CA ARG A 242 -11.08 1.44 4.02
C ARG A 242 -10.41 0.11 3.64
N ASN A 243 -9.07 0.07 3.57
CA ASN A 243 -8.32 -1.18 3.32
C ASN A 243 -8.36 -2.12 4.56
N LEU A 244 -8.13 -3.42 4.35
CA LEU A 244 -8.19 -4.46 5.40
C LEU A 244 -7.21 -4.17 6.56
N TYR A 245 -6.07 -3.55 6.27
CA TYR A 245 -5.08 -3.12 7.26
C TYR A 245 -5.62 -2.02 8.20
N GLU A 246 -6.29 -0.99 7.68
CA GLU A 246 -6.91 0.08 8.49
C GLU A 246 -8.06 -0.45 9.39
N PHE A 247 -8.74 -1.51 8.94
CA PHE A 247 -9.73 -2.22 9.75
C PHE A 247 -9.08 -2.95 10.93
N ILE A 248 -7.90 -3.56 10.69
CA ILE A 248 -7.13 -4.36 11.65
C ILE A 248 -6.34 -3.51 12.65
N GLU A 249 -5.66 -2.46 12.22
CA GLU A 249 -4.90 -1.55 13.09
C GLU A 249 -5.77 -0.72 14.04
N GLY A 250 -7.09 -0.88 13.98
CA GLY A 250 -7.98 -0.30 14.98
C GLY A 250 -8.16 1.21 14.83
N TYR A 251 -7.88 1.79 13.65
CA TYR A 251 -8.36 3.12 13.30
C TYR A 251 -9.89 3.08 13.17
N ASN A 252 -10.57 3.15 14.31
CA ASN A 252 -12.01 3.25 14.54
C ASN A 252 -12.84 1.96 14.51
N PHE A 253 -12.27 0.77 14.33
CA PHE A 253 -13.07 -0.45 14.11
C PHE A 253 -13.20 -1.41 15.29
N TYR A 254 -12.12 -1.97 15.82
CA TYR A 254 -12.17 -2.78 17.03
C TYR A 254 -10.78 -2.85 17.64
N LYS A 255 -10.56 -2.31 18.84
CA LYS A 255 -9.33 -2.62 19.59
C LYS A 255 -9.62 -3.86 20.43
N LEU A 256 -9.17 -5.04 19.99
CA LEU A 256 -9.24 -6.28 20.78
C LEU A 256 -8.73 -6.03 22.21
N ASN A 257 -7.64 -5.29 22.34
CA ASN A 257 -7.02 -4.95 23.62
C ASN A 257 -7.91 -4.09 24.56
N GLU A 258 -8.94 -3.39 24.06
CA GLU A 258 -9.82 -2.53 24.86
C GLU A 258 -11.21 -3.16 25.13
N PHE A 259 -11.66 -4.11 24.31
CA PHE A 259 -13.03 -4.66 24.37
C PHE A 259 -13.11 -6.20 24.43
N GLY A 260 -11.98 -6.91 24.47
CA GLY A 260 -11.91 -8.38 24.57
C GLY A 260 -11.95 -9.07 23.22
N ASP A 261 -12.26 -10.38 23.22
CA ASP A 261 -12.43 -11.19 22.01
C ASP A 261 -13.59 -10.69 21.16
N LEU A 262 -13.43 -10.69 19.82
CA LEU A 262 -14.56 -10.59 18.90
C LEU A 262 -15.65 -11.59 19.34
N PRO A 263 -16.94 -11.21 19.37
CA PRO A 263 -17.97 -12.12 19.80
C PRO A 263 -17.96 -13.38 18.93
N ARG A 264 -17.52 -14.51 19.50
CA ARG A 264 -17.42 -15.81 18.81
C ARG A 264 -18.76 -16.31 18.25
N ASP A 265 -19.85 -15.69 18.71
CA ASP A 265 -21.23 -15.94 18.33
C ASP A 265 -21.68 -15.21 17.06
N ILE A 266 -20.83 -14.44 16.37
CA ILE A 266 -21.18 -13.81 15.09
C ILE A 266 -21.17 -14.89 13.99
N PRO A 267 -22.33 -15.34 13.50
CA PRO A 267 -22.39 -16.27 12.38
C PRO A 267 -21.78 -15.59 11.15
N ASN A 268 -20.92 -16.31 10.43
CA ASN A 268 -20.29 -15.89 9.16
C ASN A 268 -19.22 -14.78 9.26
N LEU A 269 -18.68 -14.48 10.45
CA LEU A 269 -17.52 -13.57 10.58
C LEU A 269 -16.32 -14.09 9.79
N THR A 270 -16.07 -15.40 9.91
CA THR A 270 -15.01 -16.09 9.19
C THR A 270 -15.20 -16.01 7.67
N ASP A 271 -16.41 -16.24 7.17
CA ASP A 271 -16.72 -16.10 5.74
C ASP A 271 -16.50 -14.66 5.25
N LEU A 272 -16.80 -13.68 6.09
CA LEU A 272 -16.60 -12.27 5.77
C LEU A 272 -15.10 -11.95 5.67
N ILE A 273 -14.29 -12.39 6.64
CA ILE A 273 -12.84 -12.23 6.58
C ILE A 273 -12.26 -12.95 5.34
N PHE A 274 -12.74 -14.14 5.01
CA PHE A 274 -12.34 -14.84 3.79
C PHE A 274 -12.69 -14.08 2.52
N GLN A 275 -13.88 -13.51 2.43
CA GLN A 275 -14.25 -12.64 1.31
C GLN A 275 -13.31 -11.43 1.22
N MET A 276 -12.88 -10.86 2.35
CA MET A 276 -11.93 -9.75 2.34
C MET A 276 -10.55 -10.15 1.83
N LEU A 277 -10.04 -11.30 2.27
CA LEU A 277 -8.76 -11.81 1.80
C LEU A 277 -8.82 -12.10 0.29
N ILE A 278 -9.92 -12.69 -0.19
CA ILE A 278 -10.18 -12.91 -1.61
C ILE A 278 -10.17 -11.61 -2.40
N GLU A 279 -10.91 -10.59 -1.95
CA GLU A 279 -10.95 -9.29 -2.65
C GLU A 279 -9.62 -8.55 -2.58
N SER A 280 -8.84 -8.70 -1.50
CA SER A 280 -7.50 -8.12 -1.37
C SER A 280 -6.50 -8.80 -2.32
N LEU A 281 -6.54 -10.13 -2.43
CA LEU A 281 -5.77 -10.90 -3.41
C LEU A 281 -6.12 -10.49 -4.84
N LYS A 282 -7.41 -10.38 -5.15
CA LYS A 282 -7.88 -9.87 -6.45
C LYS A 282 -7.48 -8.43 -6.72
N ALA A 283 -7.33 -7.61 -5.69
CA ALA A 283 -6.90 -6.22 -5.85
C ALA A 283 -5.39 -6.09 -6.08
N GLY A 284 -4.59 -7.10 -5.72
CA GLY A 284 -3.12 -7.05 -5.77
C GLY A 284 -2.49 -6.32 -4.57
N ASN A 285 -3.24 -6.09 -3.48
CA ASN A 285 -2.74 -5.35 -2.33
C ASN A 285 -2.03 -6.28 -1.33
N TYR A 286 -0.83 -6.74 -1.71
CA TYR A 286 -0.09 -7.78 -1.00
C TYR A 286 0.37 -7.40 0.42
N ILE A 287 0.96 -6.21 0.59
CA ILE A 287 1.45 -5.74 1.91
C ILE A 287 0.31 -5.75 2.93
N THR A 288 -0.84 -5.20 2.53
CA THR A 288 -2.05 -5.18 3.35
C THR A 288 -2.51 -6.61 3.67
N LEU A 289 -2.45 -7.54 2.73
CA LEU A 289 -2.83 -8.94 2.96
C LEU A 289 -1.92 -9.61 4.00
N LYS A 290 -0.60 -9.50 3.84
CA LYS A 290 0.43 -10.08 4.73
C LYS A 290 0.25 -9.60 6.17
N ASP A 291 0.13 -8.29 6.36
CA ASP A 291 -0.06 -7.68 7.68
C ASP A 291 -1.36 -8.14 8.33
N SER A 292 -2.41 -8.25 7.51
CA SER A 292 -3.73 -8.64 7.99
C SER A 292 -3.77 -10.07 8.50
N ILE A 293 -3.10 -10.97 7.79
CA ILE A 293 -3.04 -12.39 8.16
C ILE A 293 -2.14 -12.63 9.34
N THR A 294 -0.99 -11.96 9.38
CA THR A 294 -0.08 -11.99 10.54
C THR A 294 -0.85 -11.59 11.79
N PHE A 295 -1.60 -10.50 11.72
CA PHE A 295 -2.48 -10.07 12.81
C PHE A 295 -3.53 -11.13 13.19
N PHE A 296 -4.26 -11.70 12.22
CA PHE A 296 -5.29 -12.68 12.53
C PHE A 296 -4.73 -13.97 13.16
N SER A 297 -3.53 -14.39 12.75
CA SER A 297 -2.81 -15.53 13.29
C SER A 297 -2.32 -15.25 14.72
N GLU A 298 -1.65 -14.12 14.96
CA GLU A 298 -1.16 -13.73 16.28
C GLU A 298 -2.28 -13.60 17.33
N GLN A 299 -3.46 -13.15 16.90
CA GLN A 299 -4.62 -12.97 17.78
C GLN A 299 -5.46 -14.25 17.97
N ASN A 300 -5.06 -15.40 17.40
CA ASN A 300 -5.84 -16.64 17.40
C ASN A 300 -7.30 -16.44 16.90
N ILE A 301 -7.53 -15.48 16.01
CA ILE A 301 -8.86 -15.16 15.48
C ILE A 301 -9.24 -16.17 14.38
N LEU A 302 -8.24 -16.66 13.65
CA LEU A 302 -8.39 -17.59 12.55
C LEU A 302 -7.39 -18.73 12.68
N ASP A 303 -7.90 -19.96 12.76
CA ASP A 303 -7.12 -21.14 12.39
C ASP A 303 -7.25 -21.33 10.87
N LEU A 304 -6.45 -20.55 10.12
CA LEU A 304 -6.48 -20.51 8.64
C LEU A 304 -6.35 -21.91 8.01
N PRO A 305 -5.44 -22.79 8.46
CA PRO A 305 -5.35 -24.17 7.98
C PRO A 305 -6.63 -24.99 8.19
N GLU A 306 -7.27 -24.89 9.35
CA GLU A 306 -8.47 -25.69 9.68
C GLU A 306 -9.70 -25.23 8.86
N LEU A 307 -9.80 -23.93 8.55
CA LEU A 307 -10.91 -23.36 7.80
C LEU A 307 -10.87 -23.63 6.29
N LEU A 308 -9.66 -23.76 5.73
CA LEU A 308 -9.43 -24.19 4.35
C LEU A 308 -9.76 -25.69 4.12
N LEU A 309 -10.17 -26.44 5.16
CA LEU A 309 -10.69 -27.79 5.01
C LEU A 309 -12.11 -27.82 4.41
N THR A 310 -12.82 -26.69 4.36
CA THR A 310 -14.12 -26.60 3.68
C THR A 310 -13.95 -26.43 2.17
N ASN A 311 -14.33 -27.46 1.41
CA ASN A 311 -14.01 -27.63 -0.02
C ASN A 311 -14.50 -26.49 -0.95
N THR A 312 -15.49 -25.69 -0.54
CA THR A 312 -16.04 -24.59 -1.36
C THR A 312 -15.34 -23.24 -1.14
N ILE A 313 -14.95 -22.92 0.09
CA ILE A 313 -14.24 -21.67 0.42
C ILE A 313 -12.77 -21.80 0.02
N ALA A 314 -12.16 -22.96 0.27
CA ALA A 314 -10.79 -23.26 -0.10
C ALA A 314 -10.54 -23.06 -1.59
N LYS A 315 -11.41 -23.58 -2.45
CA LYS A 315 -11.32 -23.41 -3.91
C LYS A 315 -11.44 -21.96 -4.36
N LYS A 316 -12.33 -21.18 -3.73
CA LYS A 316 -12.48 -19.74 -4.05
C LYS A 316 -11.24 -18.96 -3.65
N PHE A 317 -10.67 -19.30 -2.50
CA PHE A 317 -9.45 -18.69 -2.00
C PHE A 317 -8.25 -19.05 -2.87
N GLU A 318 -8.05 -20.33 -3.19
CA GLU A 318 -7.01 -20.82 -4.10
C GLU A 318 -7.11 -20.13 -5.48
N ASN A 319 -8.32 -20.03 -6.06
CA ASN A 319 -8.51 -19.32 -7.32
C ASN A 319 -8.15 -17.83 -7.21
N ALA A 320 -8.50 -17.17 -6.11
CA ALA A 320 -8.12 -15.77 -5.87
C ALA A 320 -6.60 -15.63 -5.69
N TYR A 321 -5.94 -16.64 -5.11
CA TYR A 321 -4.50 -16.71 -4.96
C TYR A 321 -3.79 -16.71 -6.32
N TYR A 322 -4.24 -17.58 -7.24
CA TYR A 322 -3.72 -17.60 -8.61
C TYR A 322 -3.98 -16.29 -9.37
N GLN A 323 -5.11 -15.63 -9.12
CA GLN A 323 -5.38 -14.29 -9.66
C GLN A 323 -4.41 -13.24 -9.10
N GLY A 324 -4.10 -13.29 -7.81
CA GLY A 324 -3.12 -12.41 -7.18
C GLY A 324 -1.72 -12.59 -7.76
N LEU A 325 -1.27 -13.84 -7.94
CA LEU A 325 -0.01 -14.17 -8.62
C LEU A 325 0.01 -13.62 -10.05
N SER A 326 -1.07 -13.83 -10.82
CA SER A 326 -1.19 -13.29 -12.17
C SER A 326 -1.12 -11.76 -12.21
N LYS A 327 -1.72 -11.06 -11.26
CA LYS A 327 -1.63 -9.60 -11.16
C LYS A 327 -0.23 -9.09 -10.87
N CYS A 328 0.53 -9.80 -10.05
CA CYS A 328 1.92 -9.44 -9.80
C CYS A 328 2.75 -9.54 -11.09
N LEU A 329 2.47 -10.53 -11.94
CA LEU A 329 3.09 -10.63 -13.28
C LEU A 329 2.67 -9.47 -14.18
N GLU A 330 1.36 -9.15 -14.25
CA GLU A 330 0.80 -8.05 -15.04
C GLU A 330 1.48 -6.70 -14.75
N HIS A 331 1.75 -6.40 -13.48
CA HIS A 331 2.30 -5.10 -13.05
C HIS A 331 3.81 -5.13 -12.79
N LYS A 332 4.50 -6.22 -13.19
CA LYS A 332 5.96 -6.40 -12.97
C LYS A 332 6.38 -6.34 -11.48
N GLU A 333 5.50 -6.75 -10.57
CA GLU A 333 5.74 -6.79 -9.13
C GLU A 333 6.39 -8.12 -8.70
N PHE A 334 7.59 -8.41 -9.22
CA PHE A 334 8.28 -9.69 -9.03
C PHE A 334 8.66 -10.02 -7.59
N GLU A 335 8.94 -8.99 -6.77
CA GLU A 335 9.18 -9.16 -5.33
C GLU A 335 7.91 -9.67 -4.63
N ASN A 336 6.78 -8.99 -4.85
CA ASN A 336 5.47 -9.40 -4.30
C ASN A 336 5.06 -10.79 -4.77
N PHE A 337 5.35 -11.15 -6.03
CA PHE A 337 5.11 -12.50 -6.55
C PHE A 337 5.89 -13.56 -5.76
N THR A 338 7.18 -13.30 -5.50
CA THR A 338 8.05 -14.23 -4.76
C THR A 338 7.57 -14.38 -3.32
N GLU A 339 7.21 -13.28 -2.67
CA GLU A 339 6.67 -13.34 -1.31
C GLU A 339 5.31 -14.05 -1.26
N LEU A 340 4.45 -13.92 -2.29
CA LEU A 340 3.23 -14.72 -2.41
C LEU A 340 3.51 -16.21 -2.61
N LEU A 341 4.57 -16.59 -3.33
CA LEU A 341 4.94 -18.00 -3.43
C LEU A 341 5.34 -18.55 -2.07
N GLU A 342 6.18 -17.84 -1.32
CA GLU A 342 6.60 -18.25 0.04
C GLU A 342 5.40 -18.39 0.97
N PHE A 343 4.48 -17.42 0.90
CA PHE A 343 3.30 -17.36 1.75
C PHE A 343 2.23 -18.42 1.42
N SER A 344 2.33 -19.08 0.26
CA SER A 344 1.41 -20.17 -0.11
C SER A 344 1.48 -21.35 0.86
N VAL A 345 2.65 -21.53 1.50
CA VAL A 345 2.91 -22.57 2.51
C VAL A 345 2.00 -22.41 3.72
N ASP A 346 1.78 -21.18 4.18
CA ASP A 346 0.96 -20.89 5.36
C ASP A 346 -0.52 -21.22 5.15
N PHE A 347 -0.95 -21.32 3.88
CA PHE A 347 -2.29 -21.72 3.48
C PHE A 347 -2.39 -23.16 3.01
N ASN A 348 -1.29 -23.92 3.04
CA ASN A 348 -1.22 -25.25 2.45
C ASN A 348 -1.70 -25.27 0.99
N ILE A 349 -1.42 -24.20 0.23
CA ILE A 349 -1.71 -24.12 -1.20
C ILE A 349 -0.48 -24.60 -1.94
N PHE A 350 -0.61 -25.74 -2.63
CA PHE A 350 0.42 -26.17 -3.57
C PHE A 350 0.27 -25.39 -4.87
N ILE A 351 1.26 -24.56 -5.19
CA ILE A 351 1.25 -23.73 -6.39
C ILE A 351 1.53 -24.59 -7.62
N ASP A 352 0.53 -24.68 -8.47
CA ASP A 352 0.62 -25.21 -9.82
C ASP A 352 0.72 -24.03 -10.80
N VAL A 353 1.89 -23.85 -11.40
CA VAL A 353 2.15 -22.76 -12.36
C VAL A 353 1.18 -22.77 -13.52
N GLU A 354 0.61 -23.93 -13.88
CA GLU A 354 -0.35 -24.04 -14.98
C GLU A 354 -1.66 -23.31 -14.70
N LYS A 355 -2.05 -23.23 -13.42
CA LYS A 355 -3.27 -22.55 -12.98
C LYS A 355 -3.16 -21.03 -12.92
N ILE A 356 -1.94 -20.46 -13.02
CA ILE A 356 -1.73 -19.01 -13.05
C ILE A 356 -2.30 -18.46 -14.37
N PRO A 357 -3.36 -17.64 -14.34
CA PRO A 357 -4.00 -17.14 -15.55
C PRO A 357 -3.05 -16.28 -16.40
N ASN A 358 -3.18 -16.40 -17.72
CA ASN A 358 -2.58 -15.50 -18.71
C ASN A 358 -1.06 -15.26 -18.58
N ARG A 359 -0.31 -16.13 -17.88
CA ARG A 359 1.12 -15.90 -17.59
C ARG A 359 1.97 -15.64 -18.84
N PHE A 360 1.67 -16.32 -19.95
CA PHE A 360 2.38 -16.12 -21.22
C PHE A 360 1.99 -14.82 -21.93
N ASP A 361 0.74 -14.38 -21.78
CA ASP A 361 0.27 -13.10 -22.31
C ASP A 361 0.95 -11.96 -21.54
N HIS A 362 0.97 -12.03 -20.20
CA HIS A 362 1.70 -11.07 -19.35
C HIS A 362 3.18 -10.99 -19.71
N LEU A 363 3.85 -12.14 -19.91
CA LEU A 363 5.24 -12.15 -20.39
C LEU A 363 5.36 -11.43 -21.74
N THR A 364 4.45 -11.70 -22.67
CA THR A 364 4.47 -11.09 -24.00
C THR A 364 4.26 -9.57 -23.92
N ASP A 365 3.33 -9.12 -23.09
CA ASP A 365 3.03 -7.69 -22.90
C ASP A 365 4.20 -6.95 -22.26
N LEU A 366 4.83 -7.52 -21.22
CA LEU A 366 6.04 -6.97 -20.62
C LEU A 366 7.19 -6.86 -21.64
N LEU A 367 7.38 -7.88 -22.47
CA LEU A 367 8.40 -7.84 -23.52
C LEU A 367 8.11 -6.76 -24.57
N LYS A 368 6.84 -6.59 -24.96
CA LYS A 368 6.42 -5.53 -25.89
C LYS A 368 6.63 -4.14 -25.28
N GLU A 369 6.35 -3.95 -24.00
CA GLU A 369 6.65 -2.70 -23.29
C GLU A 369 8.14 -2.37 -23.34
N CYS A 370 9.02 -3.36 -23.07
CA CYS A 370 10.46 -3.17 -23.22
C CYS A 370 10.83 -2.79 -24.66
N LEU A 371 10.31 -3.50 -25.67
CA LEU A 371 10.56 -3.18 -27.08
C LEU A 371 10.10 -1.76 -27.44
N GLN A 372 8.93 -1.34 -26.95
CA GLN A 372 8.40 0.00 -27.13
C GLN A 372 9.32 1.06 -26.52
N ASN A 373 9.84 0.83 -25.31
CA ASN A 373 10.78 1.73 -24.63
C ASN A 373 12.12 1.87 -25.38
N ILE A 374 12.56 0.80 -26.04
CA ILE A 374 13.78 0.83 -26.87
C ILE A 374 13.51 1.60 -28.18
N VAL A 375 12.42 1.30 -28.89
CA VAL A 375 12.10 1.94 -30.19
C VAL A 375 11.84 3.44 -30.05
N SER A 376 11.18 3.85 -28.97
CA SER A 376 10.92 5.27 -28.68
C SER A 376 12.17 6.03 -28.21
N GLY A 377 13.31 5.36 -28.08
CA GLY A 377 14.62 5.98 -27.79
C GLY A 377 14.83 6.38 -26.33
N TYR A 378 13.96 5.93 -25.42
CA TYR A 378 14.06 6.30 -24.00
C TYR A 378 15.19 5.55 -23.28
N GLN A 379 15.39 4.24 -23.52
CA GLN A 379 16.33 3.42 -22.73
C GLN A 379 16.94 2.24 -23.52
N THR A 380 18.24 2.27 -23.83
CA THR A 380 18.98 1.11 -24.38
C THR A 380 19.18 -0.01 -23.34
N SER A 381 18.97 0.27 -22.06
CA SER A 381 19.00 -0.68 -20.93
C SER A 381 17.81 -1.64 -20.91
N ALA A 382 16.73 -1.35 -21.62
CA ALA A 382 15.53 -2.19 -21.66
C ALA A 382 15.76 -3.57 -22.34
N LEU A 383 16.90 -3.80 -23.00
CA LEU A 383 17.29 -5.14 -23.45
C LEU A 383 17.82 -6.02 -22.30
N GLY A 384 18.49 -5.41 -21.31
CA GLY A 384 18.84 -6.09 -20.06
C GLY A 384 17.58 -6.47 -19.26
N GLU A 385 16.58 -5.60 -19.27
CA GLU A 385 15.28 -5.84 -18.65
C GLU A 385 14.53 -7.04 -19.26
N ILE A 386 14.58 -7.21 -20.59
CA ILE A 386 14.06 -8.42 -21.27
C ILE A 386 14.71 -9.68 -20.71
N ILE A 387 16.04 -9.66 -20.48
CA ILE A 387 16.75 -10.80 -19.92
C ILE A 387 16.30 -11.05 -18.48
N GLU A 388 16.18 -10.01 -17.66
CA GLU A 388 15.73 -10.13 -16.27
C GLU A 388 14.30 -10.69 -16.17
N ILE A 389 13.38 -10.23 -17.01
CA ILE A 389 12.00 -10.73 -17.07
C ILE A 389 11.99 -12.22 -17.44
N ILE A 390 12.68 -12.60 -18.53
CA ILE A 390 12.72 -14.02 -18.96
C ILE A 390 13.37 -14.89 -17.89
N ARG A 391 14.45 -14.41 -17.26
CA ARG A 391 15.14 -15.13 -16.18
C ARG A 391 14.21 -15.33 -14.98
N PHE A 392 13.48 -14.29 -14.55
CA PHE A 392 12.47 -14.41 -13.49
C PHE A 392 11.40 -15.45 -13.81
N PHE A 393 10.87 -15.43 -15.04
CA PHE A 393 9.89 -16.42 -15.48
C PHE A 393 10.46 -17.84 -15.53
N ASN A 394 11.72 -18.00 -15.92
CA ASN A 394 12.40 -19.28 -15.97
C ASN A 394 12.68 -19.85 -14.57
N ASP A 395 13.23 -19.02 -13.68
CA ASP A 395 13.59 -19.39 -12.30
C ASP A 395 12.37 -19.83 -11.49
N ASN A 396 11.20 -19.21 -11.75
CA ASN A 396 9.94 -19.57 -11.12
C ASN A 396 9.11 -20.60 -11.90
N HIS A 397 9.70 -21.27 -12.90
CA HIS A 397 9.03 -22.29 -13.74
C HIS A 397 7.77 -21.81 -14.47
N LEU A 398 7.59 -20.50 -14.65
CA LEU A 398 6.43 -19.91 -15.32
C LEU A 398 6.43 -20.18 -16.83
N LEU A 399 7.59 -20.49 -17.40
CA LEU A 399 7.71 -20.92 -18.79
C LEU A 399 7.30 -22.38 -19.01
N GLU A 400 7.23 -23.19 -17.96
CA GLU A 400 6.90 -24.62 -18.09
C GLU A 400 5.50 -24.80 -18.67
N LYS A 401 5.41 -25.69 -19.65
CA LYS A 401 4.17 -26.06 -20.33
C LYS A 401 4.32 -27.42 -20.99
N GLU A 402 3.20 -28.11 -21.14
CA GLU A 402 3.12 -29.27 -22.02
C GLU A 402 3.11 -28.82 -23.49
N PHE A 403 3.93 -29.51 -24.30
CA PHE A 403 4.01 -29.24 -25.73
C PHE A 403 2.91 -29.98 -26.45
N THR A 404 2.21 -29.28 -27.34
CA THR A 404 1.34 -29.95 -28.32
C THR A 404 2.18 -30.78 -29.30
N ALA A 405 1.53 -31.68 -30.04
CA ALA A 405 2.21 -32.49 -31.05
C ALA A 405 2.89 -31.64 -32.14
N GLU A 406 2.26 -30.52 -32.52
CA GLU A 406 2.81 -29.57 -33.49
C GLU A 406 4.05 -28.86 -32.92
N GLU A 407 3.97 -28.35 -31.69
CA GLU A 407 5.09 -27.68 -31.03
C GLU A 407 6.26 -28.62 -30.78
N SER A 408 5.98 -29.89 -30.44
CA SER A 408 7.00 -30.91 -30.28
C SER A 408 7.74 -31.19 -31.58
N THR A 409 7.03 -31.21 -32.71
CA THR A 409 7.64 -31.36 -34.03
C THR A 409 8.54 -30.17 -34.34
N ARG A 410 8.01 -28.94 -34.17
CA ARG A 410 8.79 -27.71 -34.37
C ARG A 410 10.01 -27.63 -33.47
N PHE A 411 9.90 -28.08 -32.21
CA PHE A 411 11.02 -28.12 -31.28
C PHE A 411 12.11 -29.07 -31.76
N ASN A 412 11.74 -30.26 -32.24
CA ASN A 412 12.71 -31.25 -32.75
C ASN A 412 13.42 -30.78 -34.03
N ASP A 413 12.80 -29.85 -34.78
CA ASP A 413 13.39 -29.23 -35.97
C ASP A 413 14.37 -28.09 -35.64
N LEU A 414 14.50 -27.68 -34.37
CA LEU A 414 15.45 -26.63 -33.96
C LEU A 414 16.90 -27.15 -33.98
N ASP A 415 17.79 -26.41 -34.64
CA ASP A 415 19.23 -26.67 -34.63
C ASP A 415 19.86 -26.13 -33.33
N VAL A 416 19.76 -26.94 -32.27
CA VAL A 416 20.24 -26.62 -30.92
C VAL A 416 21.64 -27.20 -30.74
N ASP A 417 22.66 -26.35 -30.86
CA ASP A 417 24.06 -26.74 -30.63
C ASP A 417 24.51 -26.50 -29.17
N GLU A 418 25.64 -27.09 -28.79
CA GLU A 418 26.21 -26.99 -27.43
C GLU A 418 26.53 -25.53 -27.03
N LYS A 419 26.91 -24.68 -27.99
CA LYS A 419 27.26 -23.27 -27.73
C LYS A 419 26.01 -22.44 -27.47
N PHE A 420 24.93 -22.74 -28.18
CA PHE A 420 23.63 -22.14 -27.96
C PHE A 420 23.10 -22.48 -26.57
N LEU A 421 23.17 -23.75 -26.18
CA LEU A 421 22.78 -24.19 -24.84
C LEU A 421 23.62 -23.51 -23.74
N ALA A 422 24.94 -23.45 -23.90
CA ALA A 422 25.82 -22.77 -22.96
C ALA A 422 25.50 -21.27 -22.82
N ASN A 423 25.13 -20.59 -23.92
CA ASN A 423 24.73 -19.19 -23.88
C ASN A 423 23.37 -18.99 -23.19
N LEU A 424 22.41 -19.90 -23.40
CA LEU A 424 21.14 -19.86 -22.68
C LEU A 424 21.36 -20.10 -21.18
N GLU A 425 22.27 -21.00 -20.82
CA GLU A 425 22.60 -21.28 -19.42
C GLU A 425 23.21 -20.07 -18.73
N ASP A 426 24.15 -19.39 -19.39
CA ASP A 426 24.78 -18.16 -18.85
C ASP A 426 23.76 -17.02 -18.70
N LEU A 427 22.83 -16.88 -19.65
CA LEU A 427 21.86 -15.78 -19.66
C LEU A 427 20.64 -16.03 -18.78
N PHE A 428 20.17 -17.27 -18.65
CA PHE A 428 18.88 -17.57 -18.02
C PHE A 428 18.95 -18.64 -16.94
N GLY A 429 20.15 -19.17 -16.63
CA GLY A 429 20.34 -20.20 -15.64
C GLY A 429 19.88 -21.57 -16.17
N ARG A 430 18.88 -22.17 -15.53
CA ARG A 430 18.45 -23.53 -15.90
C ARG A 430 17.89 -23.57 -17.33
N VAL A 431 18.46 -24.41 -18.19
CA VAL A 431 17.96 -24.56 -19.57
C VAL A 431 16.89 -25.66 -19.64
N THR A 432 15.65 -25.27 -19.88
CA THR A 432 14.52 -26.21 -20.07
C THR A 432 14.05 -26.23 -21.52
N LYS A 433 13.30 -27.27 -21.92
CA LYS A 433 12.72 -27.34 -23.28
C LYS A 433 11.80 -26.15 -23.55
N SER A 434 11.02 -25.75 -22.54
CA SER A 434 10.16 -24.58 -22.63
C SER A 434 10.93 -23.28 -22.82
N LEU A 435 12.05 -23.08 -22.11
CA LEU A 435 12.91 -21.92 -22.32
C LEU A 435 13.49 -21.90 -23.75
N ILE A 436 14.05 -23.03 -24.21
CA ILE A 436 14.61 -23.15 -25.56
C ILE A 436 13.53 -22.81 -26.60
N TYR A 437 12.35 -23.41 -26.46
CA TYR A 437 11.24 -23.16 -27.37
C TYR A 437 10.80 -21.69 -27.33
N PHE A 438 10.70 -21.10 -26.13
CA PHE A 438 10.33 -19.71 -25.98
C PHE A 438 11.33 -18.77 -26.68
N VAL A 439 12.62 -18.92 -26.41
CA VAL A 439 13.67 -18.06 -27.00
C VAL A 439 13.82 -18.29 -28.51
N SER A 440 13.65 -19.52 -28.99
CA SER A 440 13.83 -19.84 -30.42
C SER A 440 12.58 -19.62 -31.27
N VAL A 441 11.38 -19.63 -30.69
CA VAL A 441 10.12 -19.60 -31.43
C VAL A 441 9.23 -18.45 -30.98
N ASN A 442 8.86 -18.38 -29.69
CA ASN A 442 7.91 -17.38 -29.19
C ASN A 442 8.48 -15.96 -29.20
N MET A 443 9.68 -15.76 -28.68
CA MET A 443 10.31 -14.44 -28.59
C MET A 443 10.56 -13.83 -29.99
N PRO A 444 11.11 -14.54 -30.99
CA PRO A 444 11.24 -14.02 -32.35
C PRO A 444 9.88 -13.67 -32.97
N ARG A 445 8.85 -14.49 -32.71
CA ARG A 445 7.49 -14.21 -33.15
C ARG A 445 6.93 -12.94 -32.49
N ASN A 446 7.08 -12.78 -31.18
CA ASN A 446 6.61 -11.60 -30.44
C ASN A 446 7.31 -10.33 -30.93
N ILE A 447 8.62 -10.39 -31.17
CA ILE A 447 9.40 -9.30 -31.79
C ILE A 447 8.87 -8.97 -33.18
N TYR A 448 8.65 -9.98 -34.02
CA TYR A 448 8.10 -9.80 -35.36
C TYR A 448 6.70 -9.16 -35.32
N GLU A 449 5.80 -9.67 -34.48
CA GLU A 449 4.44 -9.14 -34.33
C GLU A 449 4.46 -7.69 -33.85
N PHE A 450 5.33 -7.34 -32.90
CA PHE A 450 5.50 -5.95 -32.46
C PHE A 450 5.93 -5.02 -33.61
N PHE A 451 7.00 -5.37 -34.33
CA PHE A 451 7.54 -4.52 -35.41
C PHE A 451 6.65 -4.45 -36.66
N ILE A 452 5.88 -5.50 -36.94
CA ILE A 452 5.05 -5.55 -38.14
C ILE A 452 3.61 -5.12 -37.86
N ASN A 453 2.99 -5.58 -36.78
CA ASN A 453 1.56 -5.32 -36.55
C ASN A 453 1.31 -4.05 -35.74
N GLU A 454 2.20 -3.71 -34.81
CA GLU A 454 1.97 -2.62 -33.84
C GLU A 454 2.67 -1.31 -34.24
N THR A 455 3.92 -1.36 -34.70
CA THR A 455 4.64 -0.14 -35.12
C THR A 455 4.20 0.43 -36.47
N ILE A 456 3.58 -0.35 -37.36
CA ILE A 456 2.91 0.19 -38.56
C ILE A 456 1.79 1.18 -38.16
N GLY A 457 1.19 1.01 -36.98
CA GLY A 457 0.25 1.98 -36.40
C GLY A 457 0.91 3.25 -35.85
N MET A 458 2.19 3.22 -35.47
CA MET A 458 2.92 4.38 -34.94
C MET A 458 3.69 5.18 -36.00
N SER A 459 4.02 4.58 -37.15
CA SER A 459 4.70 5.28 -38.24
C SER A 459 3.90 5.23 -39.54
N TYR A 460 3.22 6.32 -39.87
CA TYR A 460 2.65 6.57 -41.20
C TYR A 460 3.71 6.70 -42.32
N THR A 461 4.97 6.33 -42.08
CA THR A 461 6.12 6.76 -42.92
C THR A 461 7.13 5.67 -43.30
N TYR A 462 7.04 4.42 -42.81
CA TYR A 462 7.97 3.36 -43.20
C TYR A 462 7.30 2.33 -44.11
N ASP A 463 7.84 2.15 -45.33
CA ASP A 463 7.53 1.00 -46.19
C ASP A 463 8.08 -0.30 -45.55
N ASN A 464 7.47 -1.45 -45.81
CA ASN A 464 7.86 -2.76 -45.29
C ASN A 464 9.35 -3.07 -45.52
N ILE A 465 9.92 -2.57 -46.63
CA ILE A 465 11.35 -2.72 -46.96
C ILE A 465 12.23 -1.96 -45.95
N GLN A 466 11.82 -0.77 -45.53
CA GLN A 466 12.58 0.02 -44.56
C GLN A 466 12.50 -0.56 -43.14
N LEU A 467 11.37 -1.18 -42.78
CA LEU A 467 11.23 -1.96 -41.54
C LEU A 467 12.17 -3.17 -41.53
N ILE A 468 12.25 -3.91 -42.64
CA ILE A 468 13.19 -5.04 -42.80
C ILE A 468 14.65 -4.60 -42.65
N ASP A 469 15.01 -3.40 -43.11
CA ASP A 469 16.36 -2.84 -42.94
C ASP A 469 16.61 -2.27 -41.54
N TYR A 470 15.56 -1.88 -40.82
CA TYR A 470 15.63 -1.28 -39.49
C TYR A 470 15.75 -2.31 -38.36
N VAL A 471 14.99 -3.41 -38.41
CA VAL A 471 15.01 -4.45 -37.35
C VAL A 471 16.41 -5.04 -37.12
N PRO A 472 17.24 -5.35 -38.13
CA PRO A 472 18.62 -5.76 -37.90
C PRO A 472 19.47 -4.67 -37.24
N GLN A 473 19.24 -3.40 -37.55
CA GLN A 473 19.97 -2.29 -36.91
C GLN A 473 19.65 -2.20 -35.42
N PHE A 474 18.41 -2.49 -35.04
CA PHE A 474 17.95 -2.58 -33.65
C PHE A 474 18.70 -3.67 -32.86
N PHE A 475 18.85 -4.88 -33.41
CA PHE A 475 19.58 -5.97 -32.74
C PHE A 475 21.10 -5.90 -32.89
N ASN A 476 21.61 -5.07 -33.81
CA ASN A 476 23.03 -4.84 -33.99
C ASN A 476 23.60 -3.84 -32.96
N GLN A 477 22.79 -3.22 -32.11
CA GLN A 477 23.24 -2.34 -31.03
C GLN A 477 22.38 -2.56 -29.78
N TYR A 478 22.99 -3.03 -28.70
CA TYR A 478 22.28 -3.29 -27.44
C TYR A 478 23.16 -3.00 -26.21
N THR A 479 22.57 -2.84 -25.03
CA THR A 479 23.31 -2.74 -23.76
C THR A 479 23.03 -3.97 -22.90
N VAL A 480 24.08 -4.60 -22.37
CA VAL A 480 24.00 -5.74 -21.43
C VAL A 480 25.04 -5.53 -20.34
N TYR A 481 24.63 -5.64 -19.07
CA TYR A 481 25.51 -5.47 -17.88
C TYR A 481 26.32 -4.16 -17.85
N GLY A 482 25.74 -3.02 -18.26
CA GLY A 482 26.44 -1.74 -18.35
C GLY A 482 27.42 -1.61 -19.50
N LEU A 483 27.39 -2.55 -20.45
CA LEU A 483 28.21 -2.55 -21.65
C LEU A 483 27.34 -2.38 -22.89
N SER A 484 27.59 -1.34 -23.67
CA SER A 484 27.05 -1.22 -25.02
C SER A 484 27.81 -2.16 -25.96
N VAL A 485 27.08 -3.06 -26.60
CA VAL A 485 27.57 -3.99 -27.61
C VAL A 485 27.04 -3.58 -28.98
N GLN A 486 27.92 -3.45 -29.96
CA GLN A 486 27.56 -3.09 -31.33
C GLN A 486 28.19 -4.05 -32.35
N ASN A 487 27.39 -4.67 -33.22
CA ASN A 487 27.89 -5.42 -34.37
C ASN A 487 28.32 -4.46 -35.48
N LEU A 488 29.62 -4.45 -35.79
CA LEU A 488 30.22 -3.57 -36.80
C LEU A 488 30.30 -4.22 -38.20
N GLY A 489 29.93 -5.50 -38.32
CA GLY A 489 29.90 -6.28 -39.55
C GLY A 489 30.96 -7.40 -39.59
N LYS A 490 31.34 -7.85 -40.80
CA LYS A 490 32.21 -9.03 -40.97
C LYS A 490 33.69 -8.72 -40.73
N VAL A 491 34.40 -9.63 -40.06
CA VAL A 491 35.84 -9.54 -39.76
C VAL A 491 36.71 -9.32 -41.00
N ASN A 492 36.33 -9.93 -42.13
CA ASN A 492 37.05 -9.78 -43.40
C ASN A 492 37.07 -8.34 -43.91
N ILE A 493 36.04 -7.54 -43.63
CA ILE A 493 35.97 -6.14 -44.06
C ILE A 493 37.00 -5.32 -43.28
N PHE A 494 37.09 -5.53 -41.97
CA PHE A 494 38.06 -4.89 -41.10
C PHE A 494 39.49 -5.27 -41.47
N ILE A 495 39.75 -6.56 -41.70
CA ILE A 495 41.07 -7.04 -42.12
C ILE A 495 41.49 -6.44 -43.47
N ARG A 496 40.58 -6.35 -44.44
CA ARG A 496 40.86 -5.71 -45.74
C ARG A 496 41.23 -4.24 -45.57
N LYS A 497 40.48 -3.49 -44.75
CA LYS A 497 40.75 -2.07 -44.48
C LYS A 497 42.08 -1.90 -43.76
N PHE A 498 42.35 -2.69 -42.73
CA PHE A 498 43.63 -2.71 -42.03
C PHE A 498 44.80 -3.00 -42.99
N ASN A 499 44.69 -4.03 -43.83
CA ASN A 499 45.73 -4.39 -44.79
C ASN A 499 45.99 -3.31 -45.84
N SER A 500 44.95 -2.57 -46.29
CA SER A 500 45.15 -1.44 -47.22
C SER A 500 46.00 -0.32 -46.61
N ILE A 501 45.91 -0.11 -45.30
CA ILE A 501 46.69 0.90 -44.58
C ILE A 501 48.12 0.40 -44.36
N MET A 502 48.28 -0.87 -43.97
CA MET A 502 49.60 -1.51 -43.81
C MET A 502 50.43 -1.48 -45.10
N LYS A 503 49.81 -1.56 -46.28
CA LYS A 503 50.54 -1.51 -47.58
C LYS A 503 51.27 -0.19 -47.81
N ASN A 504 50.82 0.88 -47.16
CA ASN A 504 51.37 2.22 -47.32
C ASN A 504 52.34 2.61 -46.19
N GLN A 505 52.69 1.67 -45.30
CA GLN A 505 53.59 1.90 -44.18
C GLN A 505 54.97 1.28 -44.47
N PRO A 506 56.05 2.08 -44.47
CA PRO A 506 57.40 1.60 -44.80
C PRO A 506 57.97 0.65 -43.73
N GLU A 507 57.53 0.77 -42.48
CA GLU A 507 57.89 -0.10 -41.36
C GLU A 507 56.62 -0.57 -40.60
N VAL A 508 56.72 -1.66 -39.83
CA VAL A 508 55.59 -2.15 -39.01
C VAL A 508 55.59 -1.40 -37.68
N PRO A 509 54.69 -0.43 -37.45
CA PRO A 509 54.66 0.30 -36.20
C PRO A 509 54.10 -0.56 -35.07
N SER A 510 54.39 -0.18 -33.83
CA SER A 510 53.83 -0.84 -32.64
C SER A 510 52.30 -0.74 -32.58
N PHE A 511 51.76 0.40 -33.04
CA PHE A 511 50.33 0.64 -33.17
C PHE A 511 50.00 1.43 -34.44
N ILE A 512 48.79 1.24 -34.95
CA ILE A 512 48.22 1.98 -36.09
C ILE A 512 46.86 2.51 -35.70
N GLU A 513 46.68 3.79 -35.96
CA GLU A 513 45.37 4.44 -35.88
C GLU A 513 44.68 4.37 -37.23
N PHE A 514 43.43 3.91 -37.26
CA PHE A 514 42.61 4.03 -38.45
C PHE A 514 41.12 4.13 -38.17
N HIS A 515 40.40 4.68 -39.15
CA HIS A 515 38.95 4.77 -39.07
C HIS A 515 38.31 3.48 -39.57
N PHE A 516 37.50 2.83 -38.75
CA PHE A 516 36.62 1.75 -39.16
C PHE A 516 35.18 2.17 -38.86
N ARG A 517 34.31 2.10 -39.88
CA ARG A 517 33.01 2.80 -39.86
C ARG A 517 33.21 4.28 -39.45
N ASN A 518 32.48 4.74 -38.43
CA ASN A 518 32.48 6.12 -37.96
C ASN A 518 33.38 6.33 -36.73
N ARG A 519 34.20 5.34 -36.35
CA ARG A 519 35.02 5.37 -35.13
C ARG A 519 36.50 5.25 -35.46
N LYS A 520 37.34 5.79 -34.57
CA LYS A 520 38.80 5.73 -34.66
C LYS A 520 39.29 4.56 -33.83
N HIS A 521 40.10 3.69 -34.41
CA HIS A 521 40.60 2.47 -33.79
C HIS A 521 42.11 2.53 -33.67
N LEU A 522 42.65 2.05 -32.55
CA LEU A 522 44.06 1.81 -32.30
C LEU A 522 44.32 0.30 -32.36
N VAL A 523 45.20 -0.12 -33.27
CA VAL A 523 45.46 -1.54 -33.56
C VAL A 523 46.92 -1.84 -33.39
N SER A 524 47.23 -2.93 -32.69
CA SER A 524 48.58 -3.51 -32.69
C SER A 524 48.71 -4.50 -33.86
N PRO A 525 49.54 -4.22 -34.89
CA PRO A 525 49.71 -5.11 -36.04
C PRO A 525 50.22 -6.50 -35.67
N SER A 526 51.09 -6.59 -34.66
CA SER A 526 51.63 -7.86 -34.16
C SER A 526 50.54 -8.72 -33.52
N ASN A 527 49.70 -8.13 -32.67
CA ASN A 527 48.58 -8.83 -32.02
C ASN A 527 47.53 -9.28 -33.04
N LEU A 528 47.16 -8.41 -33.98
CA LEU A 528 46.19 -8.76 -35.01
C LEU A 528 46.72 -9.90 -35.89
N ARG A 529 47.98 -9.87 -36.33
CA ARG A 529 48.59 -10.96 -37.11
C ARG A 529 48.64 -12.28 -36.36
N LYS A 530 48.94 -12.26 -35.05
CA LYS A 530 48.91 -13.46 -34.20
C LYS A 530 47.50 -14.04 -34.08
N ASN A 531 46.48 -13.18 -34.01
CA ASN A 531 45.09 -13.59 -33.91
C ASN A 531 44.51 -14.01 -35.27
N LEU A 532 44.99 -13.47 -36.40
CA LEU A 532 44.47 -13.72 -37.75
C LEU A 532 44.45 -15.21 -38.14
N THR A 533 45.46 -15.97 -37.73
CA THR A 533 45.51 -17.42 -37.99
C THR A 533 44.43 -18.15 -37.22
N LYS A 534 44.17 -17.73 -35.98
CA LYS A 534 43.13 -18.29 -35.11
C LYS A 534 41.72 -17.86 -35.51
N ILE A 535 41.55 -16.61 -35.97
CA ILE A 535 40.26 -16.08 -36.46
C ILE A 535 39.78 -16.83 -37.71
N LYS A 536 40.71 -17.31 -38.54
CA LYS A 536 40.40 -18.09 -39.73
C LYS A 536 40.03 -19.54 -39.41
N ASP A 537 40.45 -20.04 -38.26
CA ASP A 537 40.12 -21.37 -37.76
C ASP A 537 38.77 -21.33 -37.03
N LYS A 538 37.70 -21.72 -37.73
CA LYS A 538 36.31 -21.62 -37.27
C LYS A 538 35.94 -22.59 -36.14
N ASN A 539 36.86 -23.45 -35.72
CA ASN A 539 36.56 -24.56 -34.82
C ASN A 539 36.59 -24.20 -33.32
N HIS A 540 37.01 -22.99 -32.94
CA HIS A 540 37.17 -22.59 -31.54
C HIS A 540 36.19 -21.46 -31.15
N TYR A 541 35.42 -21.66 -30.08
CA TYR A 541 34.57 -20.61 -29.49
C TYR A 541 35.44 -19.63 -28.69
N ASN A 542 35.98 -18.62 -29.35
CA ASN A 542 36.77 -17.60 -28.69
C ASN A 542 36.55 -16.22 -29.33
N PHE A 543 36.61 -15.17 -28.51
CA PHE A 543 36.54 -13.79 -28.94
C PHE A 543 37.97 -13.23 -29.03
N TYR A 544 38.44 -12.97 -30.24
CA TYR A 544 39.78 -12.42 -30.43
C TYR A 544 39.74 -10.90 -30.51
N SER A 545 40.45 -10.22 -29.61
CA SER A 545 40.60 -8.77 -29.66
C SER A 545 41.24 -8.34 -31.00
N LEU A 546 40.61 -7.37 -31.65
CA LEU A 546 41.02 -6.79 -32.93
C LEU A 546 41.63 -5.41 -32.76
N SER A 547 40.96 -4.54 -32.00
CA SER A 547 41.41 -3.17 -31.78
C SER A 547 40.77 -2.52 -30.56
N MET A 548 41.42 -1.48 -30.07
CA MET A 548 40.86 -0.55 -29.10
C MET A 548 40.15 0.59 -29.84
N VAL A 549 38.97 0.96 -29.40
CA VAL A 549 38.17 2.08 -29.92
C VAL A 549 38.52 3.32 -29.13
N LEU A 550 39.01 4.34 -29.84
CA LEU A 550 39.29 5.65 -29.28
C LEU A 550 38.00 6.48 -29.33
N LEU A 551 37.56 6.99 -28.18
CA LEU A 551 36.33 7.77 -28.01
C LEU A 551 35.06 6.96 -28.33
N GLY A 552 35.01 5.70 -27.89
CA GLY A 552 33.91 4.77 -28.17
C GLY A 552 32.70 4.88 -27.23
N GLY A 553 32.76 5.67 -26.16
CA GLY A 553 31.66 5.80 -25.19
C GLY A 553 31.62 7.19 -24.54
N LEU A 554 30.47 7.53 -23.95
CA LEU A 554 30.20 8.81 -23.29
C LEU A 554 30.77 8.91 -21.84
N GLY A 555 31.53 7.90 -21.38
CA GLY A 555 32.15 7.88 -20.04
C GLY A 555 33.54 8.54 -19.96
N PRO A 556 34.04 8.85 -18.75
CA PRO A 556 35.27 9.65 -18.53
C PRO A 556 36.57 8.97 -18.98
N GLN A 557 36.55 7.70 -19.42
CA GLN A 557 37.70 7.03 -20.04
C GLN A 557 37.49 6.64 -21.51
N GLY A 558 36.30 6.80 -22.09
CA GLY A 558 36.05 6.77 -23.55
C GLY A 558 36.66 5.61 -24.38
N HIS A 559 36.99 4.47 -23.79
CA HIS A 559 37.68 3.37 -24.46
C HIS A 559 36.78 2.14 -24.59
N GLY A 560 36.66 1.64 -25.83
CA GLY A 560 35.99 0.38 -26.14
C GLY A 560 36.96 -0.63 -26.72
N PHE A 561 36.54 -1.89 -26.85
CA PHE A 561 37.31 -2.91 -27.57
C PHE A 561 36.45 -3.57 -28.63
N THR A 562 37.10 -3.94 -29.74
CA THR A 562 36.47 -4.74 -30.79
C THR A 562 37.01 -6.16 -30.75
N TYR A 563 36.12 -7.11 -30.93
CA TYR A 563 36.42 -8.53 -30.92
C TYR A 563 35.86 -9.19 -32.18
N SER A 564 36.58 -10.16 -32.73
CA SER A 564 35.99 -11.06 -33.72
C SER A 564 35.20 -12.15 -33.01
N THR A 565 33.98 -12.41 -33.46
CA THR A 565 33.16 -13.52 -32.97
C THR A 565 33.53 -14.83 -33.67
N PRO A 566 33.18 -16.00 -33.10
CA PRO A 566 33.30 -17.30 -33.77
C PRO A 566 32.53 -17.40 -35.10
N ARG A 567 31.51 -16.55 -35.30
CA ARG A 567 30.73 -16.44 -36.56
C ARG A 567 31.42 -15.57 -37.62
N GLY A 568 32.59 -15.00 -37.31
CA GLY A 568 33.34 -14.12 -38.21
C GLY A 568 32.77 -12.69 -38.28
N GLU A 569 32.04 -12.28 -37.25
CA GLU A 569 31.54 -10.92 -37.09
C GLU A 569 32.50 -10.11 -36.21
N ILE A 570 32.30 -8.80 -36.14
CA ILE A 570 33.03 -7.90 -35.27
C ILE A 570 32.02 -7.29 -34.33
N ILE A 571 32.20 -7.54 -33.05
CA ILE A 571 31.46 -6.83 -32.01
C ILE A 571 32.36 -5.79 -31.38
N GLU A 572 31.80 -4.63 -31.12
CA GLU A 572 32.37 -3.60 -30.28
C GLU A 572 31.71 -3.66 -28.91
N ILE A 573 32.50 -3.55 -27.84
CA ILE A 573 32.02 -3.50 -26.47
C ILE A 573 32.58 -2.24 -25.83
N CYS A 574 31.69 -1.37 -25.34
CA CYS A 574 31.99 -0.09 -24.72
C CYS A 574 31.27 0.06 -23.38
N SER A 575 31.83 0.77 -22.41
CA SER A 575 31.12 1.09 -21.15
C SER A 575 29.97 2.08 -21.39
N ASP A 576 28.77 1.76 -20.91
CA ASP A 576 27.57 2.63 -20.93
C ASP A 576 27.52 3.51 -19.66
N GLN A 577 27.31 4.82 -19.83
CA GLN A 577 27.48 5.85 -18.78
C GLN A 577 26.47 5.72 -17.63
N ARG A 578 25.22 5.32 -17.92
CA ARG A 578 24.14 5.29 -16.91
C ARG A 578 24.22 4.07 -15.97
N GLU A 579 24.70 2.93 -16.47
CA GLU A 579 24.80 1.69 -15.70
C GLU A 579 26.18 1.50 -15.04
N SER A 580 27.24 2.05 -15.64
CA SER A 580 28.59 2.01 -15.06
C SER A 580 28.65 2.70 -13.68
N GLU A 581 27.90 3.77 -13.45
CA GLU A 581 27.82 4.40 -12.13
C GLU A 581 27.19 3.46 -11.09
N ALA A 582 26.10 2.78 -11.43
CA ALA A 582 25.42 1.84 -10.53
C ALA A 582 26.29 0.60 -10.22
N ILE A 583 26.97 0.04 -11.23
CA ILE A 583 27.86 -1.13 -11.07
C ILE A 583 29.13 -0.74 -10.30
N ILE A 584 29.74 0.41 -10.58
CA ILE A 584 30.91 0.91 -9.84
C ILE A 584 30.54 1.17 -8.38
N VAL A 585 29.36 1.72 -8.11
CA VAL A 585 28.86 1.92 -6.73
C VAL A 585 28.68 0.56 -6.04
N LYS A 586 27.99 -0.41 -6.66
CA LYS A 586 27.80 -1.75 -6.10
C LYS A 586 29.13 -2.49 -5.87
N TYR A 587 30.08 -2.39 -6.79
CA TYR A 587 31.39 -3.02 -6.68
C TYR A 587 32.28 -2.37 -5.60
N LYS A 588 32.25 -1.03 -5.48
CA LYS A 588 32.90 -0.32 -4.36
C LYS A 588 32.32 -0.76 -3.01
N GLN A 589 31.00 -0.96 -2.96
CA GLN A 589 30.31 -1.42 -1.76
C GLN A 589 30.66 -2.87 -1.40
N PHE A 590 30.74 -3.75 -2.40
CA PHE A 590 31.24 -5.12 -2.24
C PHE A 590 32.70 -5.13 -1.73
N LEU A 591 33.60 -4.36 -2.34
CA LEU A 591 35.00 -4.27 -1.89
C LEU A 591 35.11 -3.71 -0.47
N LYS A 592 34.29 -2.71 -0.12
CA LYS A 592 34.19 -2.19 1.25
C LYS A 592 33.77 -3.29 2.21
N ASN A 593 32.75 -4.08 1.89
CA ASN A 593 32.27 -5.17 2.75
C ASN A 593 33.29 -6.30 2.88
N GLN A 594 34.00 -6.65 1.80
CA GLN A 594 35.11 -7.62 1.83
C GLN A 594 36.27 -7.14 2.69
N PHE A 595 36.62 -5.85 2.58
CA PHE A 595 37.65 -5.23 3.40
C PHE A 595 37.24 -5.22 4.88
N LEU A 596 36.03 -4.77 5.19
CA LEU A 596 35.51 -4.74 6.55
C LEU A 596 35.44 -6.14 7.17
N GLY A 597 34.96 -7.14 6.42
CA GLY A 597 34.91 -8.52 6.91
C GLY A 597 36.28 -9.15 7.10
N ARG A 598 37.29 -8.78 6.31
CA ARG A 598 38.69 -9.16 6.57
C ARG A 598 39.27 -8.44 7.78
N LEU A 599 38.99 -7.14 7.91
CA LEU A 599 39.44 -6.33 9.04
C LEU A 599 38.85 -6.84 10.35
N GLU A 600 37.55 -7.16 10.40
CA GLU A 600 36.91 -7.77 11.58
C GLU A 600 37.54 -9.11 11.95
N LYS A 601 37.83 -9.96 10.96
CA LYS A 601 38.49 -11.25 11.20
C LYS A 601 39.91 -11.08 11.74
N GLU A 602 40.67 -10.13 11.20
CA GLU A 602 42.03 -9.85 11.68
C GLU A 602 42.03 -9.18 13.06
N LEU A 603 41.12 -8.25 13.33
CA LEU A 603 40.95 -7.64 14.66
C LEU A 603 40.51 -8.67 15.71
N SER A 604 39.59 -9.57 15.34
CA SER A 604 39.17 -10.69 16.20
C SER A 604 40.32 -11.68 16.46
N ALA A 605 41.17 -11.92 15.46
CA ALA A 605 42.33 -12.80 15.59
C ALA A 605 43.49 -12.18 16.41
N LEU A 606 43.53 -10.85 16.51
CA LEU A 606 44.52 -10.10 17.28
C LEU A 606 44.10 -9.87 18.74
N GLU A 607 42.97 -10.44 19.20
CA GLU A 607 42.32 -10.18 20.50
C GLU A 607 42.10 -8.68 20.79
N LEU A 608 42.14 -7.84 19.74
CA LEU A 608 41.80 -6.43 19.81
C LEU A 608 40.31 -6.31 19.50
N ASN A 609 39.49 -6.79 20.44
CA ASN A 609 38.09 -6.38 20.45
C ASN A 609 38.00 -4.87 20.77
N PRO A 610 36.98 -4.18 20.26
CA PRO A 610 36.41 -3.04 20.96
C PRO A 610 35.98 -3.41 22.39
#